data_AF-E7N6D9-F1
#
_entry.id   AF-E7N6D9-F1
#
_cell.length_a   1.000
_cell.length_b   1.000
_cell.length_c   1.000
_cell.angle_alpha   90.00
_cell.angle_beta   90.00
_cell.angle_gamma   90.00
#
_symmetry.space_group_name_H-M   'P 1'
#
loop_
_entity.id
_entity.type
_entity.pdbx_description
1 polymer ?
#
loop_
_entity_poly.entity_id
_entity_poly.type
_entity_poly.pdbx_seq_one_letter_code
_entity_poly.pdbx_strand_id
1 'polypeptide(L)'
;MSRNESRTDVGEETPAMVDSSHRPVPRPPVPAPPRADAALTAAQGLNDHTDELTEIAQMPLEERAAALSAIHEDLASVLHKAEA
;
A
#
# COMPACT_ATOMS: atom_id res chain seq x y z
N MET A 1 2.62 -18.86 -44.54
CA MET A 1 1.50 -19.83 -44.46
C MET A 1 2.10 -21.23 -44.35
N SER A 2 2.49 -21.67 -43.15
CA SER A 2 2.99 -23.03 -42.92
C SER A 2 1.89 -23.84 -42.24
N ARG A 3 1.62 -25.02 -42.81
CA ARG A 3 0.52 -25.92 -42.46
C ARG A 3 0.73 -26.48 -41.05
N ASN A 4 -0.32 -26.41 -40.26
CA ASN A 4 -0.52 -27.22 -39.07
C ASN A 4 -0.64 -28.72 -39.46
N GLU A 5 -0.67 -29.60 -38.45
CA GLU A 5 -1.16 -30.99 -38.43
C GLU A 5 -0.09 -32.08 -38.26
N SER A 6 0.15 -32.46 -36.99
CA SER A 6 0.35 -33.87 -36.60
C SER A 6 -0.55 -34.12 -35.39
N ARG A 7 -1.61 -34.89 -35.64
CA ARG A 7 -2.58 -35.35 -34.65
C ARG A 7 -2.01 -36.49 -33.80
N THR A 8 -2.52 -36.51 -32.56
CA THR A 8 -2.78 -37.67 -31.70
C THR A 8 -1.59 -38.54 -31.28
N ASP A 9 -1.25 -38.45 -30.01
CA ASP A 9 -1.20 -39.66 -29.19
C ASP A 9 -1.77 -39.37 -27.80
N VAL A 10 -2.85 -40.08 -27.48
CA VAL A 10 -3.48 -40.14 -26.15
C VAL A 10 -2.60 -41.08 -25.35
N GLY A 11 -1.51 -40.53 -24.81
CA GLY A 11 -0.62 -41.23 -23.90
C GLY A 11 -1.15 -41.10 -22.48
N GLU A 12 -2.08 -42.00 -22.15
CA GLU A 12 -2.24 -42.66 -20.86
C GLU A 12 -2.04 -41.81 -19.60
N GLU A 13 -3.17 -41.59 -18.91
CA GLU A 13 -3.23 -41.38 -17.47
C GLU A 13 -2.33 -42.38 -16.74
N THR A 14 -1.09 -41.97 -16.46
CA THR A 14 -0.44 -42.43 -15.25
C THR A 14 -0.83 -41.39 -14.21
N PRO A 15 -1.70 -41.69 -13.23
CA PRO A 15 -1.75 -40.88 -12.04
C PRO A 15 -0.36 -41.01 -11.43
N ALA A 16 0.52 -40.04 -11.73
CA ALA A 16 1.74 -39.83 -11.00
C ALA A 16 1.30 -39.86 -9.55
N MET A 17 1.73 -40.92 -8.86
CA MET A 17 1.42 -41.21 -7.48
C MET A 17 1.29 -39.88 -6.76
N VAL A 18 0.10 -39.61 -6.22
CA VAL A 18 -0.08 -38.49 -5.30
C VAL A 18 0.97 -38.72 -4.23
N ASP A 19 2.09 -38.01 -4.33
CA ASP A 19 3.07 -37.95 -3.29
C ASP A 19 2.35 -37.25 -2.14
N SER A 20 1.75 -38.07 -1.30
CA SER A 20 1.00 -37.70 -0.11
C SER A 20 1.87 -36.98 0.94
N SER A 21 3.10 -36.62 0.55
CA SER A 21 4.10 -35.94 1.36
C SER A 21 4.05 -34.41 1.24
N HIS A 22 3.25 -33.82 0.36
CA HIS A 22 3.14 -32.35 0.29
C HIS A 22 2.30 -31.79 1.45
N ARG A 23 2.83 -31.88 2.66
CA ARG A 23 2.32 -31.15 3.81
C ARG A 23 2.44 -29.64 3.50
N PRO A 24 1.35 -28.86 3.56
CA PRO A 24 1.45 -27.42 3.39
C PRO A 24 2.37 -26.86 4.46
N VAL A 25 3.47 -26.23 4.06
CA VAL A 25 4.34 -25.51 4.99
C VAL A 25 3.52 -24.34 5.53
N PRO A 26 3.43 -24.15 6.86
CA PRO A 26 2.72 -23.00 7.43
C PRO A 26 3.30 -21.72 6.84
N ARG A 27 2.44 -20.89 6.23
CA ARG A 27 2.87 -19.58 5.75
C ARG A 27 3.28 -18.72 6.93
N PRO A 28 4.32 -17.87 6.79
CA PRO A 28 4.70 -16.93 7.83
C PRO A 28 3.47 -16.10 8.25
N PRO A 29 3.33 -15.77 9.55
CA PRO A 29 2.26 -14.91 10.00
C PRO A 29 2.37 -13.55 9.30
N VAL A 30 1.24 -13.08 8.81
CA VAL A 30 1.13 -11.75 8.20
C VAL A 30 1.28 -10.72 9.31
N PRO A 31 2.10 -9.67 9.16
CA PRO A 31 2.16 -8.58 10.13
C PRO A 31 0.76 -8.02 10.42
N ALA A 32 0.47 -7.79 11.69
CA ALA A 32 -0.80 -7.20 12.09
C ALA A 32 -0.90 -5.77 11.51
N PRO A 33 -2.09 -5.35 11.03
CA PRO A 33 -2.27 -3.99 10.57
C PRO A 33 -2.03 -3.00 11.73
N PRO A 34 -1.52 -1.79 11.43
CA PRO A 34 -1.33 -0.74 12.42
C PRO A 34 -2.62 -0.49 13.21
N ARG A 35 -2.51 -0.35 14.53
CA ARG A 35 -3.69 -0.16 15.38
C ARG A 35 -4.26 1.24 15.17
N ALA A 36 -5.55 1.30 14.83
CA ALA A 36 -6.29 2.55 14.63
C ALA A 36 -6.25 3.49 15.85
N ASP A 37 -6.05 2.95 17.06
CA ASP A 37 -5.92 3.74 18.29
C ASP A 37 -4.71 4.68 18.29
N ALA A 38 -3.60 4.26 17.66
CA ALA A 38 -2.42 5.10 17.49
C ALA A 38 -2.71 6.25 16.50
N ALA A 39 -3.42 5.95 15.41
CA ALA A 39 -3.85 6.94 14.44
C ALA A 39 -4.85 7.96 15.03
N LEU A 40 -5.78 7.50 15.89
CA LEU A 40 -6.74 8.37 16.57
C LEU A 40 -6.06 9.30 17.60
N THR A 41 -5.06 8.78 18.31
CA THR A 41 -4.25 9.58 19.25
C THR A 41 -3.40 10.60 18.51
N ALA A 42 -2.83 10.23 17.36
CA ALA A 42 -2.09 11.15 16.50
C ALA A 42 -3.00 12.26 15.93
N ALA A 43 -4.23 11.91 15.55
CA ALA A 43 -5.22 12.88 15.04
C ALA A 43 -5.65 13.92 16.08
N GLN A 44 -5.58 13.60 17.39
CA GLN A 44 -5.90 14.55 18.46
C GLN A 44 -4.84 15.66 18.63
N GLY A 45 -3.62 15.46 18.15
CA GLY A 45 -2.52 16.43 18.21
C GLY A 45 -2.30 17.20 16.90
N LEU A 46 -3.19 17.03 15.92
CA LEU A 46 -3.02 17.54 14.57
C LEU A 46 -3.61 18.96 14.49
N ASN A 47 -2.81 19.93 14.03
CA ASN A 47 -3.28 21.31 13.89
C ASN A 47 -4.35 21.41 12.80
N ASP A 48 -5.35 22.26 13.04
CA ASP A 48 -6.31 22.64 12.01
C ASP A 48 -5.69 23.69 11.09
N HIS A 49 -5.45 23.32 9.82
CA HIS A 49 -4.87 24.21 8.80
C HIS A 49 -5.94 24.94 7.98
N THR A 50 -7.22 24.91 8.34
CA THR A 50 -8.31 25.49 7.53
C THR A 50 -8.13 26.99 7.28
N ASP A 51 -7.77 27.75 8.31
CA ASP A 51 -7.53 29.19 8.19
C ASP A 51 -6.26 29.47 7.36
N GLU A 52 -5.19 28.73 7.61
CA GLU A 52 -3.92 28.84 6.87
C GLU A 52 -4.09 28.53 5.38
N LEU A 53 -4.88 27.51 5.03
CA LEU A 53 -5.22 27.17 3.65
C LEU A 53 -6.05 28.28 2.97
N THR A 54 -6.89 28.97 3.74
CA THR A 54 -7.67 30.12 3.24
C THR A 54 -6.75 31.31 2.94
N GLU A 55 -5.74 31.55 3.78
CA GLU A 55 -4.72 32.57 3.53
C GLU A 55 -3.85 32.23 2.31
N ILE A 56 -3.41 30.96 2.19
CA ILE A 56 -2.62 30.47 1.05
C ILE A 56 -3.41 30.63 -0.26
N ALA A 57 -4.74 30.46 -0.25
CA ALA A 57 -5.56 30.67 -1.45
C ALA A 57 -5.46 32.10 -2.00
N GLN A 58 -5.10 33.09 -1.17
CA GLN A 58 -4.94 34.49 -1.54
C GLN A 58 -3.50 34.88 -1.88
N MET A 59 -2.53 33.98 -1.67
CA MET A 59 -1.12 34.24 -1.98
C MET A 59 -0.83 34.22 -3.50
N PRO A 60 0.24 34.90 -3.95
CA PRO A 60 0.78 34.73 -5.29
C PRO A 60 1.14 33.27 -5.57
N LEU A 61 0.99 32.83 -6.83
CA LEU A 61 1.22 31.43 -7.23
C LEU A 61 2.64 30.94 -6.90
N GLU A 62 3.62 31.84 -6.98
CA GLU A 62 5.03 31.57 -6.71
C GLU A 62 5.26 31.21 -5.23
N GLU A 63 4.49 31.82 -4.33
CA GLU A 63 4.61 31.63 -2.88
C GLU A 63 3.72 30.48 -2.38
N ARG A 64 2.59 30.22 -3.07
CA ARG A 64 1.64 29.16 -2.72
C ARG A 64 2.27 27.77 -2.65
N ALA A 65 3.15 27.45 -3.60
CA ALA A 65 3.79 26.13 -3.63
C ALA A 65 4.66 25.89 -2.38
N ALA A 66 5.45 26.89 -1.99
CA ALA A 66 6.29 26.81 -0.80
C ALA A 66 5.46 26.69 0.49
N ALA A 67 4.37 27.46 0.60
CA ALA A 67 3.47 27.40 1.75
C ALA A 67 2.75 26.04 1.86
N LEU A 68 2.25 25.49 0.74
CA LEU A 68 1.65 24.16 0.72
C LEU A 68 2.67 23.05 1.04
N SER A 69 3.92 23.19 0.59
CA SER A 69 4.98 22.27 0.96
C SER A 69 5.27 22.30 2.46
N ALA A 70 5.26 23.47 3.11
CA ALA A 70 5.48 23.56 4.55
C ALA A 70 4.39 22.81 5.34
N ILE A 71 3.12 22.98 4.97
CA ILE A 71 2.00 22.22 5.58
C ILE A 71 2.17 20.71 5.34
N HIS A 72 2.55 20.31 4.11
CA HIS A 72 2.78 18.90 3.81
C HIS A 72 3.88 18.29 4.70
N GLU A 73 5.00 18.98 4.88
CA GLU A 73 6.11 18.48 5.71
C GLU A 73 5.74 18.36 7.19
N ASP A 74 4.95 19.30 7.72
CA ASP A 74 4.47 19.22 9.11
C ASP A 74 3.54 18.02 9.31
N LEU A 75 2.57 17.84 8.41
CA LEU A 75 1.67 16.69 8.42
C LEU A 75 2.42 15.36 8.28
N ALA A 76 3.41 15.29 7.37
CA ALA A 76 4.26 14.11 7.21
C ALA A 76 5.07 13.81 8.47
N SER A 77 5.57 14.83 9.16
CA SER A 77 6.27 14.69 10.45
C SER A 77 5.38 14.12 11.55
N VAL A 78 4.12 14.57 11.64
CA VAL A 78 3.14 14.04 12.59
C VAL A 78 2.85 12.56 12.30
N LEU A 79 2.65 12.21 11.02
CA LEU A 79 2.42 10.81 10.62
C LEU A 79 3.62 9.93 10.96
N HIS A 80 4.84 10.37 10.63
CA HIS A 80 6.04 9.59 10.92
C HIS A 80 6.25 9.37 12.43
N LYS A 81 5.95 10.38 13.26
CA LYS A 81 5.97 10.23 14.73
C LYS A 81 4.92 9.25 15.25
N ALA A 82 3.78 9.13 14.58
CA ALA A 82 2.73 8.19 14.96
C ALA A 82 3.07 6.73 14.57
N GLU A 83 3.94 6.54 13.58
CA GLU A 83 4.41 5.22 13.13
C GLU A 83 5.57 4.66 13.97
N ALA A 84 6.33 5.52 14.66
CA ALA A 84 7.50 5.18 15.47
C ALA A 84 7.14 4.52 16.83
#